data_AF-A0A073B7I6-F1
#
_entry.id   AF-A0A073B7I6-F1
#
_cell.length_a   1.000
_cell.length_b   1.000
_cell.length_c   1.000
_cell.angle_alpha   90.00
_cell.angle_beta   90.00
_cell.angle_gamma   90.00
#
_symmetry.space_group_name_H-M   'P 1'
#
loop_
_entity.id
_entity.type
_entity.pdbx_description
1 polymer ?
#
loop_
_entity_poly.entity_id
_entity_poly.type
_entity_poly.pdbx_seq_one_letter_code
_entity_poly.pdbx_strand_id
1 'polypeptide(L)' 'MSNPESEHSQQSSSSEDYEAQFWQRMSELGVPDGEAWEALLVTLAEIEGGAEHRDPWKVTAERLAQRSR' A
#
# COMPACT_ATOMS: atom_id res chain seq x y z
N MET A 1 3.38 -44.03 -10.54
CA MET A 1 3.80 -43.18 -9.41
C MET A 1 3.94 -41.78 -9.95
N SER A 2 3.14 -40.85 -9.44
CA SER A 2 3.03 -39.49 -9.96
C SER A 2 4.33 -38.72 -9.77
N ASN A 3 4.70 -37.97 -10.81
CA ASN A 3 5.84 -37.09 -10.88
C ASN A 3 5.68 -35.96 -9.84
N PRO A 4 6.64 -35.68 -8.94
CA PRO A 4 6.53 -34.58 -7.97
C PRO A 4 6.83 -33.18 -8.57
N GLU A 5 6.81 -33.04 -9.90
CA GLU A 5 7.00 -31.75 -10.58
C GLU A 5 5.67 -30.97 -10.66
N SER A 6 5.18 -30.52 -9.51
CA SER A 6 4.12 -29.52 -9.37
C SER A 6 4.18 -29.13 -7.89
N GLU A 7 4.80 -28.03 -7.52
CA GLU A 7 4.05 -26.93 -6.88
C GLU A 7 4.92 -25.67 -6.62
N HIS A 8 5.99 -25.47 -7.38
CA HIS A 8 6.68 -24.18 -7.38
C HIS A 8 6.32 -23.39 -8.64
N SER A 9 5.01 -23.18 -8.84
CA SER A 9 4.51 -22.13 -9.73
C SER A 9 4.93 -20.79 -9.13
N GLN A 10 6.11 -20.34 -9.56
CA GLN A 10 6.57 -18.96 -9.68
C GLN A 10 5.62 -17.94 -9.05
N GLN A 11 5.85 -17.62 -7.79
CA GLN A 11 5.32 -16.42 -7.15
C GLN A 11 6.13 -15.22 -7.64
N SER A 12 6.10 -14.99 -8.95
CA SER A 12 6.61 -13.77 -9.59
C SER A 12 5.48 -12.75 -9.58
N SER A 13 5.04 -12.29 -8.40
CA SER A 13 4.29 -11.04 -8.31
C SER A 13 5.26 -9.95 -8.78
N SER A 14 5.09 -9.43 -9.99
CA SER A 14 6.07 -8.53 -10.58
C SER A 14 6.03 -7.20 -9.81
N SER A 15 7.12 -6.45 -9.84
CA SER A 15 7.15 -5.09 -9.29
C SER A 15 6.03 -4.20 -9.85
N GLU A 16 5.57 -4.49 -11.06
CA GLU A 16 4.48 -3.79 -11.74
C GLU A 16 3.13 -4.03 -11.05
N ASP A 17 2.91 -5.22 -10.49
CA ASP A 17 1.67 -5.55 -9.76
C ASP A 17 1.56 -4.75 -8.45
N TYR A 18 2.69 -4.50 -7.77
CA TYR A 18 2.73 -3.71 -6.55
C TYR A 18 2.58 -2.21 -6.81
N GLU A 19 3.19 -1.72 -7.89
CA GLU A 19 3.04 -0.33 -8.31
C GLU A 19 1.60 -0.02 -8.72
N ALA A 20 0.94 -0.92 -9.48
CA ALA A 20 -0.47 -0.76 -9.84
C ALA A 20 -1.38 -0.74 -8.61
N GLN A 21 -1.15 -1.63 -7.64
CA GLN A 21 -1.91 -1.65 -6.39
C GLN A 21 -1.69 -0.38 -5.56
N PHE A 22 -0.46 0.15 -5.53
CA PHE A 22 -0.16 1.41 -4.86
C PHE A 22 -0.96 2.58 -5.48
N TRP A 23 -0.91 2.73 -6.80
CA TRP A 23 -1.64 3.81 -7.49
C TRP A 23 -3.15 3.64 -7.40
N GLN A 24 -3.66 2.41 -7.47
CA GLN A 24 -5.07 2.13 -7.20
C GLN A 24 -5.46 2.59 -5.79
N ARG A 25 -4.62 2.31 -4.79
CA ARG A 25 -4.88 2.72 -3.41
C ARG A 25 -4.88 4.24 -3.22
N MET A 26 -3.95 4.96 -3.86
CA MET A 26 -3.94 6.43 -3.84
C MET A 26 -5.24 7.01 -4.43
N SER A 27 -5.69 6.46 -5.56
CA SER A 27 -6.94 6.85 -6.22
C SER A 27 -8.17 6.60 -5.34
N GLU A 28 -8.29 5.42 -4.73
CA GLU A 28 -9.40 5.08 -3.81
C GLU A 28 -9.47 6.01 -2.59
N LEU A 29 -8.35 6.52 -2.13
CA LEU A 29 -8.24 7.43 -0.99
C LEU A 29 -8.34 8.91 -1.38
N GLY A 30 -8.40 9.21 -2.68
CA GLY A 30 -8.40 10.59 -3.20
C GLY A 30 -7.10 11.33 -2.94
N VAL A 31 -5.98 10.63 -2.77
CA VAL A 31 -4.65 11.23 -2.60
C VAL A 31 -4.11 11.60 -3.98
N PRO A 32 -3.80 12.88 -4.24
CA PRO A 32 -3.25 13.30 -5.53
C PRO A 32 -1.81 12.78 -5.70
N ASP A 33 -1.40 12.54 -6.94
CA ASP A 33 -0.08 11.96 -7.27
C ASP A 33 1.10 12.74 -6.64
N GLY A 34 0.98 14.07 -6.55
CA GLY A 34 1.99 14.94 -5.93
C GLY A 34 2.17 14.73 -4.41
N GLU A 35 1.20 14.11 -3.74
CA GLU A 35 1.23 13.79 -2.31
C GLU A 35 1.50 12.30 -2.05
N ALA A 36 1.60 11.46 -3.09
CA ALA A 36 1.72 10.01 -2.95
C ALA A 36 2.96 9.57 -2.15
N TRP A 37 4.08 10.28 -2.30
CA TRP A 37 5.29 10.02 -1.51
C TRP A 37 5.11 10.39 -0.03
N GLU A 38 4.45 11.51 0.27
CA GLU A 38 4.14 11.88 1.65
C GLU A 38 3.16 10.89 2.28
N ALA A 39 2.16 10.45 1.52
CA ALA A 39 1.22 9.43 1.95
C ALA A 39 1.92 8.12 2.33
N LEU A 40 2.91 7.68 1.54
CA LEU A 40 3.70 6.50 1.87
C LEU A 40 4.46 6.69 3.20
N LEU A 41 5.14 7.83 3.40
CA LEU A 41 5.90 8.10 4.63
C LEU A 41 5.00 8.13 5.88
N VAL A 42 3.83 8.77 5.79
CA VAL A 42 2.87 8.79 6.90
C VAL A 42 2.35 7.38 7.20
N THR A 43 2.05 6.59 6.17
CA THR A 43 1.57 5.21 6.33
C THR A 43 2.63 4.34 7.01
N LEU A 44 3.90 4.47 6.62
CA LEU A 44 5.01 3.75 7.25
C LEU A 44 5.16 4.13 8.72
N ALA A 45 5.06 5.42 9.04
CA ALA A 45 5.10 5.90 10.42
C ALA A 45 3.92 5.35 11.25
N GLU A 46 2.72 5.21 10.69
CA GLU A 46 1.59 4.59 11.37
C GLU A 46 1.80 3.09 11.62
N ILE A 47 2.40 2.38 10.66
CA ILE A 47 2.73 0.96 10.82
C ILE A 47 3.78 0.79 11.94
N GLU A 48 4.85 1.59 11.92
CA GLU A 48 5.90 1.57 12.96
C GLU A 48 5.36 1.99 14.33
N GLY A 49 4.41 2.92 14.37
CA GLY A 49 3.73 3.37 15.59
C GLY A 49 2.78 2.36 16.21
N GLY A 50 2.60 1.18 15.59
CA GLY A 50 1.70 0.14 16.07
C GLY A 50 0.26 0.47 15.73
N ALA A 51 -0.07 0.50 14.44
CA ALA A 51 -1.45 0.53 13.95
C ALA A 51 -2.20 -0.78 14.29
N GLU A 52 -2.32 -1.11 15.58
CA GLU A 52 -2.89 -2.38 16.03
C GLU A 52 -4.40 -2.50 15.70
N HIS A 53 -5.07 -1.39 15.37
CA HIS A 53 -6.53 -1.38 15.18
C HIS A 53 -7.08 -0.48 14.05
N ARG A 54 -6.23 0.13 13.21
CA ARG A 54 -6.68 1.02 12.12
C ARG A 54 -5.94 0.75 10.82
N ASP A 55 -6.67 0.82 9.71
CA ASP A 55 -6.13 0.83 8.35
C ASP A 55 -5.19 2.06 8.20
N PRO A 56 -3.86 1.86 8.16
CA PRO A 56 -2.88 2.95 8.23
C PRO A 56 -3.02 3.90 7.04
N TRP A 57 -3.47 3.39 5.89
CA TRP A 57 -3.73 4.20 4.71
C TRP A 57 -4.90 5.17 4.87
N LYS A 58 -5.94 4.79 5.64
CA LYS A 58 -7.04 5.73 5.96
C LYS A 58 -6.57 6.83 6.89
N VAL A 59 -5.78 6.49 7.90
CA VAL A 59 -5.21 7.48 8.83
C VAL A 59 -4.31 8.47 8.08
N THR A 60 -3.51 7.97 7.14
CA THR A 60 -2.73 8.79 6.23
C THR A 60 -3.58 9.79 5.45
N ALA A 61 -4.63 9.32 4.76
CA ALA A 61 -5.50 10.19 3.97
C ALA A 61 -6.17 11.27 4.83
N GLU A 62 -6.64 10.91 6.03
CA GLU A 62 -7.21 11.85 7.00
C GLU A 62 -6.19 12.93 7.45
N ARG A 63 -4.94 12.54 7.69
CA ARG A 63 -3.89 13.48 8.12
C ARG A 63 -3.46 14.44 7.01
N LEU A 64 -3.31 13.94 5.78
CA LEU A 64 -3.00 14.79 4.63
C LEU A 64 -4.11 15.82 4.40
N ALA A 65 -5.37 15.39 4.44
CA ALA A 65 -6.52 16.28 4.31
C ALA A 65 -6.60 17.35 5.40
N GLN A 66 -6.08 17.08 6.61
CA GLN A 66 -5.99 18.06 7.71
C GLN A 66 -4.84 19.06 7.52
N ARG A 67 -3.79 18.67 6.80
CA ARG A 67 -2.56 19.47 6.62
C ARG A 67 -2.68 20.51 5.49
N SER A 68 -3.54 20.25 4.51
CA SER A 68 -3.78 21.13 3.36
C SER A 68 -4.84 22.23 3.62
N ARG A 69 -5.22 22.46 4.89
CA ARG A 69 -6.12 23.54 5.34
C ARG A 69 -5.37 24.61 6.12
#